data_AF-C7XVW4-F1
#
_entry.id   AF-C7XVW4-F1
#
_cell.length_a   1.000
_cell.length_b   1.000
_cell.length_c   1.000
_cell.angle_alpha   90.00
_cell.angle_beta   90.00
_cell.angle_gamma   90.00
#
_symmetry.space_group_name_H-M   'P 1'
#
loop_
_entity.id
_entity.type
_entity.pdbx_description
1 polymer ?
#
loop_
_entity_poly.entity_id
_entity_poly.type
_entity_poly.pdbx_seq_one_letter_code
_entity_poly.pdbx_strand_id
1 'polypeptide(L)'
;MTLSTTMSIWKLRLNIREELMIRMKTTSLTVINSCFGAIGAFLGWFLGGLDGFLYVLLIFMVVDYITGVLCAINEHKLSSEIGFRGLTRKVLILLLVGIAHCLDIYLLKNGSAIRTATIFFYISNEGISLLENISRLGLPVPDKLKSVLQQLHDKDDNN
;
A
#
# COMPACT_ATOMS: atom_id res chain seq x y z
N MET A 1 63.24 4.34 6.95
CA MET A 1 62.62 4.72 5.66
C MET A 1 61.43 3.83 5.25
N THR A 2 61.19 2.69 5.91
CA THR A 2 60.18 1.68 5.51
C THR A 2 58.79 1.86 6.12
N LEU A 3 58.67 2.50 7.29
CA LEU A 3 57.39 2.72 7.98
C LEU A 3 56.50 3.81 7.36
N SER A 4 57.09 4.86 6.76
CA SER A 4 56.32 5.96 6.14
C SER A 4 55.64 5.53 4.84
N THR A 5 56.33 4.74 4.03
CA THR A 5 55.83 4.18 2.79
C THR A 5 54.72 3.14 3.03
N THR A 6 54.89 2.26 4.01
CA THR A 6 53.83 1.30 4.37
C THR A 6 52.58 2.02 4.91
N MET A 7 52.74 3.01 5.79
CA MET A 7 51.61 3.80 6.31
C MET A 7 50.82 4.52 5.19
N SER A 8 51.53 5.04 4.19
CA SER A 8 50.92 5.71 3.04
C SER A 8 50.13 4.74 2.15
N ILE A 9 50.66 3.54 1.92
CA ILE A 9 49.97 2.48 1.16
C ILE A 9 48.72 1.99 1.91
N TRP A 10 48.79 1.85 3.24
CA TRP A 10 47.63 1.50 4.06
C TRP A 10 46.54 2.58 4.01
N LYS A 11 46.90 3.87 4.09
CA LYS A 11 45.95 4.98 3.93
C LYS A 11 45.28 4.99 2.55
N LEU A 12 46.05 4.78 1.49
CA LEU A 12 45.51 4.70 0.13
C LEU A 12 44.55 3.52 -0.02
N ARG A 13 44.91 2.35 0.52
CA ARG A 13 44.04 1.16 0.52
C ARG A 13 42.76 1.39 1.31
N LEU A 14 42.82 2.10 2.44
CA LEU A 14 41.65 2.41 3.26
C LEU A 14 40.70 3.38 2.52
N ASN A 15 41.24 4.45 1.92
CA ASN A 15 40.46 5.40 1.14
C ASN A 15 39.79 4.74 -0.08
N ILE A 16 40.52 3.85 -0.78
CA ILE A 16 39.96 3.06 -1.89
C ILE A 16 38.85 2.12 -1.41
N ARG A 17 39.01 1.47 -0.24
CA ARG A 17 37.95 0.60 0.31
C ARG A 17 36.71 1.39 0.73
N GLU A 18 36.86 2.57 1.31
CA GLU A 18 35.72 3.42 1.68
C GLU A 18 35.00 3.95 0.43
N GLU A 19 35.71 4.42 -0.59
CA GLU A 19 35.14 4.81 -1.89
C GLU A 19 34.39 3.64 -2.56
N LEU A 20 34.96 2.43 -2.56
CA LEU A 20 34.29 1.23 -3.07
C LEU A 20 33.04 0.87 -2.26
N MET A 21 33.11 0.95 -0.94
CA MET A 21 31.96 0.68 -0.05
C MET A 21 30.81 1.68 -0.28
N ILE A 22 31.14 2.97 -0.43
CA ILE A 22 30.18 4.03 -0.71
C ILE A 22 29.55 3.83 -2.09
N ARG A 23 30.36 3.54 -3.12
CA ARG A 23 29.88 3.26 -4.48
C ARG A 23 28.99 2.01 -4.51
N MET A 24 29.36 0.93 -3.84
CA MET A 24 28.53 -0.27 -3.76
C MET A 24 27.18 0.01 -3.09
N LYS A 25 27.16 0.71 -1.94
CA LYS A 25 25.90 1.11 -1.28
C LYS A 25 25.04 1.98 -2.19
N THR A 26 25.64 2.96 -2.86
CA THR A 26 24.93 3.91 -3.73
C THR A 26 24.35 3.22 -4.95
N THR A 27 25.10 2.30 -5.59
CA THR A 27 24.60 1.52 -6.72
C THR A 27 23.43 0.62 -6.32
N SER A 28 23.54 -0.09 -5.19
CA SER A 28 22.43 -0.92 -4.69
C SER A 28 21.18 -0.10 -4.40
N LEU A 29 21.32 1.05 -3.73
CA LEU A 29 20.18 1.95 -3.46
C LEU A 29 19.56 2.51 -4.74
N THR A 30 20.39 2.87 -5.72
CA THR A 30 19.93 3.41 -7.01
C THR A 30 19.14 2.36 -7.79
N VAL A 31 19.62 1.11 -7.82
CA VAL A 31 18.90 0.00 -8.46
C VAL A 31 17.54 -0.23 -7.79
N ILE A 32 17.50 -0.26 -6.45
CA ILE A 32 16.24 -0.42 -5.70
C ILE A 32 15.27 0.72 -6.03
N ASN A 33 15.71 1.98 -5.97
CA ASN A 33 14.88 3.14 -6.28
C ASN A 33 14.38 3.11 -7.72
N SER A 34 15.21 2.66 -8.66
CA SER A 34 14.82 2.54 -10.07
C SER A 34 13.74 1.48 -10.27
N CYS A 35 13.83 0.35 -9.56
CA CYS A 35 12.79 -0.69 -9.57
C CYS A 35 11.47 -0.15 -9.01
N PHE A 36 11.49 0.54 -7.86
CA PHE A 36 10.29 1.16 -7.29
C PHE A 36 9.71 2.23 -8.23
N GLY A 37 10.56 3.03 -8.86
CA GLY A 37 10.14 4.03 -9.84
C GLY A 37 9.46 3.40 -11.05
N ALA A 38 10.02 2.32 -11.60
CA ALA A 38 9.44 1.60 -12.74
C ALA A 38 8.07 0.98 -12.39
N ILE A 39 7.97 0.35 -11.22
CA ILE A 39 6.71 -0.23 -10.72
C ILE A 39 5.67 0.87 -10.49
N GLY A 40 6.07 1.98 -9.86
CA GLY A 40 5.19 3.13 -9.61
C GLY A 40 4.71 3.77 -10.90
N ALA A 41 5.58 3.91 -11.90
CA ALA A 41 5.22 4.42 -13.22
C ALA A 41 4.23 3.49 -13.94
N PHE A 42 4.48 2.17 -13.92
CA PHE A 42 3.57 1.18 -14.48
C PHE A 42 2.21 1.18 -13.79
N LEU A 43 2.18 1.17 -12.45
CA LEU A 43 0.94 1.24 -11.68
C LEU A 43 0.19 2.56 -11.92
N GLY A 44 0.90 3.68 -11.97
CA GLY A 44 0.31 4.98 -12.27
C GLY A 44 -0.35 5.00 -13.65
N TRP A 45 0.29 4.41 -14.65
CA TRP A 45 -0.30 4.24 -15.98
C TRP A 45 -1.50 3.28 -15.97
N PHE A 46 -1.37 2.12 -15.32
CA PHE A 46 -2.41 1.08 -15.28
C PHE A 46 -3.68 1.51 -14.54
N LEU A 47 -3.54 2.29 -13.47
CA LEU A 47 -4.68 2.81 -12.70
C LEU A 47 -5.31 4.06 -13.35
N GLY A 48 -4.69 4.62 -14.38
CA GLY A 48 -5.20 5.80 -15.09
C GLY A 48 -4.83 7.14 -14.47
N GLY A 49 -3.70 7.19 -13.79
CA GLY A 49 -3.18 8.35 -13.10
C GLY A 49 -3.49 8.36 -11.60
N LEU A 50 -2.67 9.12 -10.87
CA LEU A 50 -2.86 9.38 -9.44
C LEU A 50 -3.69 10.65 -9.26
N ASP A 51 -5.01 10.52 -9.41
CA ASP A 51 -5.95 11.61 -9.15
C ASP A 51 -6.39 11.65 -7.68
N GLY A 52 -7.15 12.69 -7.32
CA GLY A 52 -7.60 12.89 -5.94
C GLY A 52 -8.45 11.72 -5.42
N PHE A 53 -9.26 11.08 -6.28
CA PHE A 53 -10.09 9.95 -5.89
C PHE A 53 -9.25 8.71 -5.56
N LEU A 54 -8.28 8.39 -6.40
CA LEU A 54 -7.36 7.27 -6.13
C LEU A 54 -6.52 7.53 -4.88
N TYR A 55 -6.10 8.78 -4.65
CA TYR A 55 -5.37 9.16 -3.44
C TYR A 55 -6.20 8.95 -2.16
N VAL A 56 -7.48 9.30 -2.18
CA VAL A 56 -8.40 9.03 -1.06
C VAL A 56 -8.53 7.52 -0.81
N LEU A 57 -8.70 6.71 -1.85
CA LEU A 57 -8.76 5.25 -1.72
C LEU A 57 -7.49 4.68 -1.07
N LEU A 58 -6.31 5.14 -1.50
CA LEU A 58 -5.05 4.70 -0.92
C LEU A 58 -4.93 5.06 0.57
N ILE A 59 -5.36 6.26 0.97
CA ILE A 59 -5.39 6.65 2.39
C ILE A 59 -6.31 5.71 3.17
N PHE A 60 -7.53 5.46 2.68
CA PHE A 60 -8.47 4.56 3.35
C PHE A 60 -7.89 3.16 3.52
N MET A 61 -7.26 2.60 2.49
CA MET A 61 -6.57 1.30 2.56
C MET A 61 -5.45 1.26 3.59
N VAL A 62 -4.63 2.33 3.67
CA VAL A 62 -3.50 2.42 4.61
C VAL A 62 -4.01 2.53 6.04
N VAL A 63 -4.98 3.42 6.29
CA VAL A 63 -5.57 3.58 7.63
C VAL A 63 -6.25 2.27 8.06
N ASP A 64 -7.04 1.66 7.18
CA ASP A 64 -7.66 0.36 7.47
C ASP A 64 -6.61 -0.70 7.82
N TYR A 65 -5.48 -0.77 7.08
CA TYR A 65 -4.43 -1.75 7.36
C TYR A 65 -3.82 -1.54 8.74
N ILE A 66 -3.51 -0.27 9.07
CA ILE A 66 -2.95 0.09 10.37
C ILE A 66 -3.96 -0.28 11.48
N THR A 67 -5.23 0.07 11.33
CA THR A 67 -6.26 -0.26 12.32
C THR A 67 -6.49 -1.75 12.48
N GLY A 68 -6.47 -2.53 11.38
CA GLY A 68 -6.58 -3.98 11.42
C GLY A 68 -5.39 -4.63 12.11
N VAL A 69 -4.17 -4.13 11.89
CA VAL A 69 -2.97 -4.58 12.61
C VAL A 69 -3.09 -4.24 14.10
N LEU A 70 -3.51 -3.03 14.46
CA LEU A 70 -3.72 -2.63 15.86
C LEU A 70 -4.77 -3.51 16.55
N CYS A 71 -5.86 -3.84 15.86
CA CYS A 71 -6.89 -4.75 16.36
C CYS A 71 -6.31 -6.15 16.62
N ALA A 72 -5.53 -6.69 15.68
CA ALA A 72 -4.89 -8.01 15.84
C ALA A 72 -3.87 -8.04 16.99
N ILE A 73 -3.17 -6.92 17.22
CA ILE A 73 -2.27 -6.76 18.38
C ILE A 73 -3.09 -6.78 19.68
N ASN A 74 -4.17 -5.99 19.75
CA ASN A 74 -5.03 -5.89 20.94
C ASN A 74 -5.69 -7.23 21.30
N GLU A 75 -6.05 -8.02 20.29
CA GLU A 75 -6.62 -9.36 20.47
C GLU A 75 -5.56 -10.45 20.74
N HIS A 76 -4.26 -10.10 20.82
CA HIS A 76 -3.13 -11.03 20.91
C HIS A 76 -3.10 -12.12 19.82
N LYS A 77 -3.77 -11.87 18.68
CA LYS A 77 -3.85 -12.77 17.52
C LYS A 77 -3.01 -12.24 16.37
N LEU A 78 -1.74 -11.97 16.65
CA LEU A 78 -0.76 -11.59 15.62
C LEU A 78 -0.36 -12.82 14.81
N SER A 79 -1.23 -13.24 13.89
CA SER A 79 -0.84 -14.17 12.84
C SER A 79 -0.46 -13.38 11.59
N SER A 80 0.70 -13.70 11.03
CA SER A 80 1.14 -13.20 9.71
C SER A 80 0.11 -13.50 8.61
N GLU A 81 -0.69 -14.55 8.79
CA GLU A 81 -1.77 -14.93 7.88
C GLU A 81 -2.89 -13.90 7.85
N ILE A 82 -3.22 -13.28 8.99
CA ILE A 82 -4.27 -12.26 9.09
C ILE A 82 -3.82 -10.98 8.37
N GLY A 83 -2.58 -10.55 8.59
CA GLY A 83 -2.00 -9.39 7.89
C GLY A 83 -1.86 -9.62 6.38
N PHE A 84 -1.41 -10.81 5.97
CA PHE A 84 -1.27 -11.17 4.57
C PHE A 84 -2.62 -11.27 3.84
N ARG A 85 -3.65 -11.80 4.49
CA ARG A 85 -5.02 -11.86 3.94
C ARG A 85 -5.59 -10.46 3.71
N GLY A 86 -5.36 -9.53 4.64
CA GLY A 86 -5.75 -8.12 4.48
C GLY A 86 -5.02 -7.43 3.32
N LEU A 87 -3.71 -7.63 3.20
CA LEU A 87 -2.91 -7.05 2.12
C LEU A 87 -3.30 -7.61 0.74
N THR A 88 -3.56 -8.91 0.65
CA THR A 88 -3.98 -9.56 -0.60
C THR A 88 -5.27 -8.95 -1.14
N ARG A 89 -6.27 -8.72 -0.27
CA ARG A 89 -7.54 -8.07 -0.66
C ARG A 89 -7.29 -6.67 -1.23
N LYS A 90 -6.39 -5.90 -0.62
CA LYS A 90 -6.04 -4.54 -1.07
C LYS A 90 -5.37 -4.49 -2.43
N VAL A 91 -4.50 -5.47 -2.73
CA VAL A 91 -3.92 -5.62 -4.07
C VAL A 91 -5.01 -5.93 -5.11
N LEU A 92 -5.98 -6.78 -4.77
CA LEU A 92 -7.11 -7.09 -5.67
C LEU A 92 -7.98 -5.86 -5.96
N ILE A 93 -8.18 -4.98 -4.97
CA ILE A 93 -8.90 -3.71 -5.16
C ILE A 93 -8.19 -2.84 -6.20
N LEU A 94 -6.87 -2.66 -6.08
CA LEU A 94 -6.09 -1.88 -7.05
C LEU A 94 -6.14 -2.51 -8.46
N LEU A 95 -6.09 -3.84 -8.55
CA LEU A 95 -6.24 -4.54 -9.83
C LEU A 95 -7.61 -4.27 -10.47
N LEU A 96 -8.69 -4.32 -9.69
CA LEU A 96 -10.04 -4.04 -10.17
C LEU A 96 -10.21 -2.58 -10.62
N VAL A 97 -9.59 -1.62 -9.92
CA VAL A 97 -9.56 -0.22 -10.35
C VAL A 97 -8.83 -0.06 -11.68
N GLY A 98 -7.71 -0.75 -11.88
CA GLY A 98 -7.00 -0.74 -13.17
C GLY A 98 -7.79 -1.37 -14.31
N ILE A 99 -8.50 -2.48 -14.04
CA ILE A 99 -9.43 -3.07 -15.01
C ILE A 99 -10.56 -2.09 -15.35
N ALA A 100 -11.15 -1.43 -14.34
CA ALA A 100 -12.18 -0.41 -14.55
C ALA A 100 -11.67 0.75 -15.40
N HIS A 101 -10.42 1.19 -15.17
CA HIS A 101 -9.77 2.19 -15.99
C HIS A 101 -9.57 1.73 -17.46
N CYS A 102 -9.13 0.48 -17.66
CA CYS A 102 -9.05 -0.10 -19.00
C CYS A 102 -10.43 -0.12 -19.69
N LEU A 103 -11.49 -0.53 -18.99
CA LEU A 103 -12.84 -0.53 -19.54
C LEU A 103 -13.30 0.88 -19.94
N ASP A 104 -13.00 1.88 -19.13
CA ASP A 104 -13.28 3.28 -19.44
C ASP A 104 -12.58 3.74 -20.73
N ILE A 105 -11.28 3.43 -20.90
CA ILE A 105 -10.53 3.78 -22.10
C ILE A 105 -11.06 3.04 -23.34
N TYR A 106 -11.22 1.72 -23.25
CA TYR A 106 -11.49 0.88 -24.42
C TYR A 106 -12.97 0.81 -24.80
N LEU A 107 -13.89 0.87 -23.84
CA LEU A 107 -15.34 0.78 -24.10
C LEU A 107 -16.00 2.15 -24.18
N LEU A 108 -15.71 3.05 -23.24
CA LEU A 108 -16.40 4.35 -23.14
C LEU A 108 -15.69 5.46 -23.91
N LYS A 109 -14.43 5.25 -24.33
CA LYS A 109 -13.58 6.10 -25.19
C LYS A 109 -13.29 7.52 -24.70
N ASN A 110 -14.09 8.08 -23.78
CA ASN A 110 -13.98 9.46 -23.28
C ASN A 110 -14.43 9.62 -21.81
N GLY A 111 -14.66 8.54 -21.07
CA GLY A 111 -15.16 8.60 -19.69
C GLY A 111 -14.17 8.07 -18.67
N SER A 112 -14.27 8.54 -17.42
CA SER A 112 -13.68 7.90 -16.23
C SER A 112 -14.76 7.33 -15.31
N ALA A 113 -15.96 7.10 -15.84
CA ALA A 113 -17.16 6.87 -15.05
C ALA A 113 -17.08 5.53 -14.30
N ILE A 114 -16.61 4.47 -14.96
CA ILE A 114 -16.51 3.14 -14.34
C ILE A 114 -15.39 3.17 -13.30
N ARG A 115 -14.22 3.73 -13.62
CA ARG A 115 -13.10 3.88 -12.69
C ARG A 115 -13.52 4.63 -11.45
N THR A 116 -14.14 5.80 -11.61
CA THR A 116 -14.58 6.63 -10.50
C THR A 116 -15.64 5.90 -9.66
N ALA A 117 -16.61 5.23 -10.28
CA ALA A 117 -17.61 4.42 -9.57
C ALA A 117 -16.96 3.28 -8.77
N THR A 118 -16.02 2.55 -9.36
CA THR A 118 -15.26 1.48 -8.69
C THR A 118 -14.45 2.02 -7.52
N ILE A 119 -13.78 3.17 -7.68
CA ILE A 119 -13.04 3.81 -6.58
C ILE A 119 -13.99 4.17 -5.43
N PHE A 120 -15.13 4.81 -5.69
CA PHE A 120 -16.09 5.16 -4.65
C PHE A 120 -16.68 3.93 -3.94
N PHE A 121 -16.95 2.87 -4.70
CA PHE A 121 -17.40 1.60 -4.13
C PHE A 121 -16.37 1.05 -3.15
N TYR A 122 -15.08 1.02 -3.52
CA TYR A 122 -14.04 0.51 -2.64
C TYR A 122 -13.65 1.44 -1.50
N ILE A 123 -13.75 2.76 -1.66
CA ILE A 123 -13.65 3.71 -0.53
C ILE A 123 -14.72 3.37 0.50
N SER A 124 -15.94 3.10 0.06
CA SER A 124 -17.04 2.71 0.95
C SER A 124 -16.73 1.38 1.66
N ASN A 125 -16.21 0.38 0.94
CA ASN A 125 -15.83 -0.92 1.53
C ASN A 125 -14.70 -0.80 2.57
N GLU A 126 -13.64 -0.04 2.27
CA GLU A 126 -12.55 0.21 3.21
C GLU A 126 -13.03 1.06 4.39
N GLY A 127 -13.95 2.00 4.16
CA GLY A 127 -14.58 2.77 5.24
C GLY A 127 -15.41 1.90 6.18
N ILE A 128 -16.13 0.91 5.66
CA ILE A 128 -16.86 -0.08 6.45
C ILE A 128 -15.89 -0.92 7.31
N SER A 129 -14.83 -1.46 6.69
CA SER A 129 -13.79 -2.23 7.38
C SER A 129 -13.10 -1.42 8.48
N LEU A 130 -12.79 -0.15 8.20
CA LEU A 130 -12.23 0.78 9.16
C LEU A 130 -13.13 0.95 10.39
N LEU A 131 -14.43 1.17 10.17
CA LEU A 131 -15.40 1.34 11.25
C LEU A 131 -15.53 0.08 12.11
N GLU A 132 -15.46 -1.11 11.51
CA GLU A 132 -15.42 -2.38 12.22
C GLU A 132 -14.18 -2.48 13.11
N ASN A 133 -12.99 -2.19 12.57
CA ASN A 133 -11.74 -2.20 13.33
C ASN A 133 -11.76 -1.17 14.48
N ILE A 134 -12.25 0.04 14.23
CA ILE A 134 -12.44 1.09 15.24
C ILE A 134 -13.40 0.63 16.35
N SER A 135 -14.51 -0.02 15.99
CA SER A 135 -15.46 -0.56 16.97
C SER A 135 -14.83 -1.67 17.81
N ARG A 136 -13.98 -2.53 17.24
CA ARG A 136 -13.25 -3.58 17.98
C ARG A 136 -12.20 -3.01 18.92
N LEU A 137 -11.60 -1.87 18.57
CA LEU A 137 -10.67 -1.12 19.43
C LEU A 137 -11.38 -0.36 20.57
N GLY A 138 -12.72 -0.41 20.66
CA GLY A 138 -13.49 0.18 21.75
C GLY A 138 -13.81 1.66 21.57
N LEU A 139 -13.62 2.22 20.38
CA LEU A 139 -14.04 3.58 20.08
C LEU A 139 -15.56 3.64 19.87
N PRO A 140 -16.27 4.60 20.49
CA PRO A 140 -17.72 4.70 20.37
C PRO A 140 -18.10 5.11 18.93
N VAL A 141 -18.65 4.17 18.16
CA VAL A 141 -19.20 4.40 16.82
C VAL A 141 -20.70 4.71 16.95
N PRO A 142 -21.24 5.76 16.30
CA PRO A 142 -22.66 6.09 16.36
C PRO A 142 -23.56 4.91 15.94
N ASP A 143 -24.61 4.63 16.71
CA ASP A 143 -25.50 3.47 16.50
C ASP A 143 -26.14 3.43 15.11
N LYS A 144 -26.41 4.60 14.51
CA LYS A 144 -26.91 4.72 13.14
C LYS A 144 -25.94 4.09 12.13
N LEU A 145 -24.63 4.32 12.30
CA LEU A 145 -23.61 3.75 11.44
C LEU A 145 -23.50 2.24 11.68
N LYS A 146 -23.49 1.81 12.94
CA LYS A 146 -23.45 0.40 13.33
C LYS A 146 -24.63 -0.41 12.75
N SER A 147 -25.84 0.16 12.78
CA SER A 147 -27.03 -0.48 12.22
C SER A 147 -26.99 -0.68 10.70
N VAL A 148 -26.38 0.25 9.96
CA VAL A 148 -26.20 0.13 8.51
C VAL A 148 -25.15 -0.93 8.18
N LEU A 149 -24.06 -0.98 8.96
CA LEU A 149 -23.02 -2.01 8.82
C LEU A 149 -23.55 -3.43 9.10
N GLN A 150 -24.39 -3.57 10.12
CA GLN A 150 -24.94 -4.86 10.54
C GLN A 150 -25.94 -5.42 9.51
N GLN A 151 -26.75 -4.55 8.90
CA GLN A 151 -27.63 -4.93 7.78
C GLN A 151 -26.89 -5.35 6.50
N LEU A 152 -25.62 -4.95 6.34
CA LEU A 152 -24.77 -5.42 5.24
C LEU A 152 -24.17 -6.79 5.54
N HIS A 153 -23.78 -7.07 6.79
CA HIS A 153 -23.22 -8.36 7.20
C HIS A 153 -24.26 -9.49 7.17
N ASP A 154 -25.51 -9.25 7.60
CA ASP A 154 -26.61 -10.24 7.59
C ASP A 154 -27.02 -10.68 6.17
N LYS A 155 -26.54 -9.98 5.14
CA LYS A 155 -26.78 -10.28 3.72
C LYS A 155 -25.74 -11.21 3.11
N ASP A 156 -24.55 -11.32 3.71
CA ASP A 156 -23.48 -12.20 3.24
C ASP A 156 -23.57 -13.62 3.85
N ASP A 157 -24.23 -13.80 5.00
CA ASP A 157 -24.40 -15.10 5.67
C ASP A 157 -25.62 -15.92 5.19
N ASN A 158 -26.46 -15.36 4.31
CA ASN A 158 -27.70 -16.01 3.82
C ASN A 158 -27.65 -16.41 2.33
N ASN A 159 -26.48 -16.72 1.77
CA ASN A 159 -26.38 -17.31 0.43
C ASN A 159 -25.27 -18.37 0.33
#